data_AF-A0A6A5KK42-F1
#
_entry.id   AF-A0A6A5KK42-F1
#
_cell.length_a   1.000
_cell.length_b   1.000
_cell.length_c   1.000
_cell.angle_alpha   90.00
_cell.angle_beta   90.00
_cell.angle_gamma   90.00
#
_symmetry.space_group_name_H-M   'P 1'
#
loop_
_entity.id
_entity.type
_entity.pdbx_description
1 polymer ?
#
loop_
_entity_poly.entity_id
_entity_poly.type
_entity_poly.pdbx_seq_one_letter_code
_entity_poly.pdbx_strand_id
1 'polypeptide(L)'
;MGGARGMFRWAACQLDTLGKCCNRAMLRKSLATLPRTLDQTYDRILSTISEEYSVYAMRILQWLTFSARPLSVAEIAEVVAIDGSRDPAFDRDEVLEDPLEALNICSSLVTIATSEADETSIIALAHYSVQEYLVSDRISKAVQHARGRMSLCDNNRLSEVPD
;
A
#
# COMPACT_ATOMS: atom_id res chain seq x y z
N MET A 1 16.81 4.67 -20.44
CA MET A 1 16.83 3.19 -20.53
C MET A 1 15.55 2.65 -19.91
N GLY A 2 14.59 2.19 -20.72
CA GLY A 2 13.27 1.76 -20.24
C GLY A 2 12.83 0.50 -20.97
N GLY A 3 12.57 -0.57 -20.23
CA GLY A 3 12.17 -1.84 -20.85
C GLY A 3 11.72 -2.95 -19.92
N ALA A 4 11.94 -2.88 -18.60
CA ALA A 4 11.54 -3.94 -17.66
C ALA A 4 10.87 -3.43 -16.37
N ARG A 5 10.30 -2.22 -16.41
CA ARG A 5 9.94 -1.40 -15.23
C ARG A 5 8.66 -1.85 -14.50
N GLY A 6 8.49 -3.15 -14.28
CA GLY A 6 7.33 -3.74 -13.60
C GLY A 6 6.56 -4.82 -14.39
N MET A 7 7.05 -5.25 -15.56
CA MET A 7 6.34 -6.28 -16.35
C MET A 7 6.21 -7.62 -15.63
N PHE A 8 7.24 -8.05 -14.89
CA PHE A 8 7.17 -9.25 -14.04
C PHE A 8 6.17 -9.07 -12.91
N ARG A 9 6.12 -7.88 -12.32
CA ARG A 9 5.15 -7.57 -11.26
C ARG A 9 3.72 -7.58 -11.80
N TRP A 10 3.51 -7.01 -12.99
CA TRP A 10 2.24 -7.05 -13.68
C TRP A 10 1.80 -8.50 -13.93
N ALA A 11 2.67 -9.33 -14.51
CA ALA A 11 2.39 -10.75 -14.74
C ALA A 11 2.07 -11.49 -13.43
N ALA A 12 2.84 -11.27 -12.36
CA ALA A 12 2.58 -11.84 -11.04
C ALA A 12 1.18 -11.47 -10.52
N CYS A 13 0.80 -10.19 -10.56
CA CYS A 13 -0.52 -9.75 -10.11
C CYS A 13 -1.67 -10.33 -10.97
N GLN A 14 -1.46 -10.50 -12.28
CA GLN A 14 -2.44 -11.19 -13.13
C GLN A 14 -2.57 -12.66 -12.71
N LEU A 15 -1.46 -13.35 -12.49
CA LEU A 15 -1.45 -14.75 -12.05
C LEU A 15 -2.11 -14.92 -10.67
N ASP A 16 -1.84 -14.04 -9.71
CA ASP A 16 -2.50 -14.06 -8.39
C ASP A 16 -4.02 -13.93 -8.53
N THR A 17 -4.48 -13.05 -9.41
CA THR A 17 -5.92 -12.85 -9.69
C THR A 17 -6.54 -14.12 -10.29
N LEU A 18 -5.86 -14.75 -11.23
CA LEU A 18 -6.33 -15.97 -11.88
C LEU A 18 -6.27 -17.17 -10.93
N GLY A 19 -5.27 -17.25 -10.05
CA GLY A 19 -5.10 -18.31 -9.04
C GLY A 19 -6.24 -18.34 -8.01
N LYS A 20 -6.90 -17.20 -7.76
CA LYS A 20 -8.08 -17.11 -6.87
C LYS A 20 -9.38 -17.64 -7.51
N CYS A 21 -9.38 -18.00 -8.80
CA CYS A 21 -10.59 -18.47 -9.49
C CYS A 21 -10.89 -19.94 -9.16
N CYS A 22 -12.00 -20.21 -8.47
CA CYS A 22 -12.38 -21.57 -8.06
C CYS A 22 -13.12 -22.38 -9.13
N ASN A 23 -13.52 -21.77 -10.26
CA ASN A 23 -14.18 -22.47 -11.35
C ASN A 23 -13.92 -21.83 -12.72
N ARG A 24 -14.25 -22.56 -13.79
CA ARG A 24 -14.04 -22.11 -15.18
C ARG A 24 -14.83 -20.85 -15.55
N ALA A 25 -15.99 -20.61 -14.94
CA ALA A 25 -16.78 -19.41 -15.20
C ALA A 25 -16.09 -18.17 -14.63
N MET A 26 -15.59 -18.24 -13.38
CA MET A 26 -14.78 -17.19 -12.77
C MET A 26 -13.49 -16.94 -13.56
N LEU A 27 -12.80 -18.01 -13.98
CA LEU A 27 -11.57 -17.87 -14.77
C LEU A 27 -11.82 -17.12 -16.09
N ARG A 28 -12.86 -17.50 -16.84
CA ARG A 28 -13.24 -16.81 -18.09
C ARG A 28 -13.60 -15.36 -17.86
N LYS A 29 -14.36 -15.05 -16.80
CA LYS A 29 -14.72 -13.68 -16.43
C LYS A 29 -13.50 -12.85 -16.06
N SER A 30 -12.58 -13.41 -15.26
CA SER A 30 -11.33 -12.77 -14.88
C SER A 30 -10.45 -12.50 -16.11
N LEU A 31 -10.26 -13.49 -16.99
CA LEU A 31 -9.52 -13.35 -18.25
C LEU A 31 -10.09 -12.23 -19.14
N ALA A 32 -11.42 -12.11 -19.22
CA ALA A 32 -12.08 -11.07 -20.01
C ALA A 32 -11.95 -9.66 -19.41
N THR A 33 -11.60 -9.55 -18.12
CA THR A 33 -11.53 -8.28 -17.36
C THR A 33 -10.13 -7.99 -16.82
N LEU A 34 -9.09 -8.65 -17.35
CA LEU A 34 -7.72 -8.40 -16.92
C LEU A 34 -7.31 -6.95 -17.23
N PRO A 35 -6.70 -6.25 -16.25
CA PRO A 35 -6.14 -4.93 -16.49
C PRO A 35 -5.08 -4.97 -17.60
N ARG A 36 -5.09 -3.95 -18.47
CA ARG A 36 -4.14 -3.85 -19.59
C ARG A 36 -2.80 -3.24 -19.21
N THR A 37 -2.74 -2.62 -18.03
CA THR A 37 -1.53 -1.98 -17.52
C THR A 37 -1.31 -2.31 -16.04
N LEU A 38 -0.08 -2.09 -15.57
CA LEU A 38 0.27 -2.23 -14.17
C LEU A 38 -0.48 -1.23 -13.28
N ASP A 39 -0.63 0.02 -13.73
CA ASP A 39 -1.40 1.04 -13.02
C ASP A 39 -2.88 0.62 -12.86
N GLN A 40 -3.53 0.14 -13.93
CA GLN A 40 -4.90 -0.39 -13.84
C GLN A 40 -5.00 -1.61 -12.92
N THR A 41 -3.91 -2.37 -12.76
CA THR A 41 -3.85 -3.48 -11.83
C THR A 41 -3.85 -2.98 -10.40
N TYR A 42 -3.07 -1.93 -10.10
CA TYR A 42 -3.08 -1.29 -8.78
C TYR A 42 -4.40 -0.61 -8.47
N ASP A 43 -4.99 0.13 -9.42
CA ASP A 43 -6.35 0.68 -9.30
C ASP A 43 -7.35 -0.40 -8.90
N ARG A 44 -7.33 -1.54 -9.60
CA ARG A 44 -8.22 -2.65 -9.33
C ARG A 44 -8.00 -3.24 -7.93
N ILE A 45 -6.75 -3.46 -7.52
CA ILE A 45 -6.44 -3.99 -6.19
C ILE A 45 -6.96 -3.04 -5.11
N LEU A 46 -6.66 -1.75 -5.21
CA LEU A 46 -7.13 -0.74 -4.26
C LEU A 46 -8.65 -0.64 -4.22
N SER A 47 -9.32 -0.75 -5.38
CA SER A 47 -10.79 -0.71 -5.47
C SER A 47 -11.47 -1.99 -4.95
N THR A 48 -10.74 -3.08 -4.74
CA THR A 48 -11.29 -4.31 -4.14
C THR A 48 -11.24 -4.33 -2.62
N ILE A 49 -10.49 -3.40 -2.01
CA ILE A 49 -10.47 -3.23 -0.56
C ILE A 49 -11.85 -2.73 -0.14
N SER A 50 -12.42 -3.31 0.91
CA SER A 50 -13.73 -2.88 1.41
C SER A 50 -13.65 -1.44 1.92
N GLU A 51 -14.79 -0.74 1.92
CA GLU A 51 -14.86 0.64 2.44
C GLU A 51 -14.36 0.73 3.88
N GLU A 52 -14.71 -0.27 4.70
CA GLU A 52 -14.26 -0.41 6.09
C GLU A 52 -12.73 -0.47 6.23
N TYR A 53 -12.04 -1.20 5.35
CA TYR A 53 -10.58 -1.32 5.38
C TYR A 53 -9.84 -0.26 4.55
N SER A 54 -10.55 0.55 3.77
CA SER A 54 -9.93 1.49 2.82
C SER A 54 -9.07 2.54 3.51
N VAL A 55 -9.51 3.06 4.65
CA VAL A 55 -8.78 4.06 5.44
C VAL A 55 -7.49 3.45 6.00
N TYR A 56 -7.58 2.26 6.59
CA TYR A 56 -6.43 1.54 7.14
C TYR A 56 -5.42 1.18 6.05
N ALA A 57 -5.88 0.68 4.90
CA ALA A 57 -5.03 0.37 3.76
C ALA A 57 -4.25 1.61 3.29
N MET A 58 -4.92 2.76 3.22
CA MET A 58 -4.26 4.00 2.80
C MET A 58 -3.23 4.48 3.81
N ARG A 59 -3.51 4.40 5.11
CA ARG A 59 -2.53 4.73 6.16
C ARG A 59 -1.30 3.82 6.07
N ILE A 60 -1.48 2.50 5.96
CA ILE A 60 -0.38 1.54 5.80
C ILE A 60 0.46 1.89 4.58
N LEU A 61 -0.17 2.05 3.41
CA LEU A 61 0.54 2.33 2.17
C LEU A 61 1.28 3.67 2.22
N GLN A 62 0.76 4.68 2.90
CA GLN A 62 1.43 5.96 3.12
C GLN A 62 2.68 5.80 3.98
N TRP A 63 2.54 5.17 5.14
CA TRP A 63 3.67 4.93 6.04
C TRP A 63 4.76 4.11 5.35
N LEU A 64 4.40 3.07 4.60
CA LEU A 64 5.36 2.30 3.81
C LEU A 64 6.00 3.09 2.66
N THR A 65 5.33 4.13 2.14
CA THR A 65 5.83 4.93 1.02
C THR A 65 6.76 6.05 1.46
N PHE A 66 6.48 6.67 2.61
CA PHE A 66 7.11 7.93 3.04
C PHE A 66 7.97 7.80 4.31
N SER A 67 7.98 6.64 4.98
CA SER A 67 8.86 6.44 6.14
C SER A 67 10.33 6.52 5.72
N ALA A 68 11.13 7.22 6.52
CA ALA A 68 12.57 7.36 6.28
C ALA A 68 13.34 6.04 6.49
N ARG A 69 12.75 5.09 7.21
CA ARG A 69 13.30 3.76 7.47
C ARG A 69 12.23 2.67 7.26
N PRO A 70 12.62 1.41 7.08
CA PRO A 70 11.69 0.29 7.12
C PRO A 70 10.93 0.22 8.45
N LEU A 71 9.68 -0.21 8.36
CA LEU A 71 8.80 -0.42 9.51
C LEU A 71 8.74 -1.91 9.84
N SER A 72 8.95 -2.22 11.11
CA SER A 72 8.74 -3.56 11.62
C SER A 72 7.27 -3.96 11.51
N VAL A 73 7.02 -5.27 11.52
CA VAL A 73 5.66 -5.81 11.55
C VAL A 73 4.85 -5.20 12.70
N ALA A 74 5.43 -5.09 13.90
CA ALA A 74 4.75 -4.52 15.06
C ALA A 74 4.39 -3.02 14.90
N GLU A 75 5.30 -2.22 14.34
CA GLU A 75 5.04 -0.79 14.11
C GLU A 75 3.89 -0.57 13.13
N ILE A 76 3.72 -1.46 12.15
CA ILE A 76 2.62 -1.35 11.19
C ILE A 76 1.25 -1.45 11.86
N ALA A 77 1.13 -2.27 12.92
CA ALA A 77 -0.12 -2.36 13.67
C ALA A 77 -0.50 -1.03 14.34
N GLU A 78 0.50 -0.27 14.80
CA GLU A 78 0.29 1.01 15.49
C GLU A 78 0.06 2.17 14.52
N VAL A 79 0.81 2.25 13.42
CA VAL A 79 0.69 3.38 12.48
C VAL A 79 -0.66 3.46 11.78
N VAL A 80 -1.36 2.32 11.69
CA VAL A 80 -2.74 2.24 11.21
C VAL A 80 -3.69 3.09 12.05
N ALA A 81 -3.38 3.25 13.33
CA ALA A 81 -4.19 3.98 14.30
C ALA A 81 -3.80 5.47 14.41
N ILE A 82 -2.85 5.94 13.59
CA ILE A 82 -2.43 7.33 13.53
C ILE A 82 -3.15 8.04 12.38
N ASP A 83 -3.82 9.13 12.70
CA ASP A 83 -4.48 10.01 11.74
C ASP A 83 -4.24 11.47 12.12
N GLY A 84 -3.49 12.18 11.27
CA GLY A 84 -3.12 13.57 11.51
C GLY A 84 -4.29 14.56 11.43
N SER A 85 -5.49 14.12 11.03
CA SER A 85 -6.69 14.97 10.97
C SER A 85 -7.52 14.98 12.25
N ARG A 86 -7.19 14.12 13.22
CA ARG A 86 -7.87 14.00 14.53
C ARG A 86 -6.95 14.43 15.67
N ASP A 87 -7.56 14.78 16.80
CA ASP A 87 -6.89 15.11 18.06
C ASP A 87 -7.59 14.37 19.21
N PRO A 88 -6.91 13.42 19.89
CA PRO A 88 -5.54 12.97 19.66
C PRO A 88 -5.39 12.22 18.33
N ALA A 89 -4.25 12.42 17.66
CA ALA A 89 -3.96 11.81 16.37
C ALA A 89 -3.90 10.27 16.44
N PHE A 90 -3.47 9.73 17.58
CA PHE A 90 -3.38 8.30 17.83
C PHE A 90 -4.65 7.78 18.53
N ASP A 91 -5.27 6.74 17.99
CA ASP A 91 -6.26 5.93 18.69
C ASP A 91 -5.63 4.64 19.18
N ARG A 92 -5.92 4.22 20.41
CA ARG A 92 -5.48 2.89 20.83
C ARG A 92 -6.46 1.80 20.37
N ASP A 93 -7.72 2.13 20.19
CA ASP A 93 -8.77 1.18 19.83
C ASP A 93 -8.76 0.84 18.32
N GLU A 94 -8.00 1.61 17.52
CA GLU A 94 -7.79 1.33 16.08
C GLU A 94 -6.46 0.58 15.79
N VAL A 95 -5.68 0.21 16.83
CA VAL A 95 -4.47 -0.60 16.65
C VAL A 95 -4.85 -2.01 16.22
N LEU A 96 -4.18 -2.55 15.20
CA LEU A 96 -4.44 -3.92 14.75
C LEU A 96 -4.05 -4.93 15.84
N GLU A 97 -4.97 -5.83 16.19
CA GLU A 97 -4.68 -6.92 17.13
C GLU A 97 -3.63 -7.90 16.57
N ASP A 98 -3.78 -8.25 15.29
CA ASP A 98 -2.78 -9.01 14.53
C ASP A 98 -2.08 -8.08 13.53
N PRO A 99 -0.78 -7.78 13.71
CA PRO A 99 -0.01 -6.99 12.77
C PRO A 99 0.03 -7.55 11.35
N LEU A 100 -0.13 -8.87 11.18
CA LEU A 100 -0.16 -9.51 9.87
C LEU A 100 -1.44 -9.23 9.09
N GLU A 101 -2.47 -8.68 9.74
CA GLU A 101 -3.71 -8.27 9.07
C GLU A 101 -3.45 -7.18 8.02
N ALA A 102 -2.35 -6.42 8.14
CA ALA A 102 -1.89 -5.50 7.10
C ALA A 102 -1.66 -6.18 5.73
N LEU A 103 -1.22 -7.45 5.71
CA LEU A 103 -1.09 -8.23 4.48
C LEU A 103 -2.45 -8.58 3.87
N ASN A 104 -3.46 -8.80 4.71
CA ASN A 104 -4.82 -9.08 4.25
C ASN A 104 -5.47 -7.80 3.70
N ILE A 105 -5.35 -6.69 4.43
CA ILE A 105 -5.88 -5.37 4.08
C ILE A 105 -5.29 -4.86 2.76
N CYS A 106 -3.96 -4.82 2.64
CA CYS A 106 -3.28 -4.28 1.46
C CYS A 106 -3.03 -5.32 0.36
N SER A 107 -3.34 -6.59 0.64
CA SER A 107 -3.21 -7.73 -0.26
C SER A 107 -1.84 -7.76 -0.96
N SER A 108 -1.82 -7.90 -2.28
CA SER A 108 -0.57 -8.02 -3.04
C SER A 108 0.28 -6.75 -3.02
N LEU A 109 -0.21 -5.58 -2.58
CA LEU A 109 0.60 -4.35 -2.61
C LEU A 109 1.75 -4.33 -1.60
N VAL A 110 1.69 -5.20 -0.59
CA VAL A 110 2.67 -5.30 0.49
C VAL A 110 3.21 -6.73 0.60
N THR A 111 4.36 -6.88 1.25
CA THR A 111 5.00 -8.17 1.53
C THR A 111 5.74 -8.10 2.86
N ILE A 112 6.00 -9.26 3.46
CA ILE A 112 7.04 -9.38 4.50
C ILE A 112 8.40 -9.42 3.81
N ALA A 113 9.36 -8.73 4.39
CA ALA A 113 10.77 -8.84 4.06
C ALA A 113 11.60 -8.94 5.35
N THR A 114 12.86 -9.29 5.21
CA THR A 114 13.82 -9.29 6.33
C THR A 114 14.66 -8.01 6.24
N SER A 115 14.78 -7.31 7.36
CA SER A 115 15.65 -6.13 7.50
C SER A 115 17.11 -6.56 7.46
N GLU A 116 17.90 -5.96 6.58
CA GLU A 116 19.35 -6.24 6.45
C GLU A 116 20.17 -5.75 7.65
N ALA A 117 19.62 -4.82 8.46
CA ALA A 117 20.35 -4.22 9.58
C ALA A 117 20.36 -5.11 10.83
N ASP A 118 19.26 -5.82 11.08
CA ASP A 118 19.00 -6.52 12.33
C ASP A 118 18.28 -7.87 12.16
N GLU A 119 18.12 -8.35 10.92
CA GLU A 119 17.47 -9.63 10.57
C GLU A 119 16.02 -9.75 11.06
N THR A 120 15.37 -8.62 11.34
CA THR A 120 13.98 -8.58 11.81
C THR A 120 12.99 -8.62 10.66
N SER A 121 11.78 -9.13 10.91
CA SER A 121 10.69 -9.09 9.92
C SER A 121 10.09 -7.69 9.83
N ILE A 122 10.10 -7.14 8.62
CA ILE A 122 9.51 -5.85 8.25
C ILE A 122 8.38 -6.06 7.25
N ILE A 123 7.48 -5.08 7.17
CA ILE A 123 6.54 -5.00 6.05
C ILE A 123 7.07 -3.97 5.07
N ALA A 124 7.04 -4.31 3.79
CA ALA A 124 7.48 -3.45 2.70
C ALA A 124 6.44 -3.44 1.58
N LEU A 125 6.54 -2.44 0.71
CA LEU A 125 5.84 -2.48 -0.57
C LEU A 125 6.34 -3.68 -1.38
N ALA A 126 5.42 -4.42 -2.00
CA ALA A 126 5.76 -5.66 -2.68
C ALA A 126 6.64 -5.47 -3.93
N HIS A 127 6.77 -4.23 -4.43
CA HIS A 127 7.68 -3.85 -5.50
C HIS A 127 7.81 -2.32 -5.58
N TYR A 128 8.95 -1.79 -6.04
CA TYR A 128 9.17 -0.34 -6.16
C TYR A 128 8.14 0.37 -7.05
N SER A 129 7.58 -0.33 -8.05
CA SER A 129 6.55 0.24 -8.93
C SER A 129 5.24 0.53 -8.21
N VAL A 130 4.98 -0.09 -7.04
CA VAL A 130 3.87 0.28 -6.17
C VAL A 130 4.12 1.69 -5.61
N GLN A 131 5.34 1.98 -5.16
CA GLN A 131 5.72 3.30 -4.68
C GLN A 131 5.63 4.35 -5.81
N GLU A 132 6.17 4.04 -7.00
CA GLU A 132 6.09 4.93 -8.17
C GLU A 132 4.64 5.23 -8.57
N TYR A 133 3.73 4.28 -8.35
CA TYR A 133 2.31 4.47 -8.57
C TYR A 133 1.70 5.36 -7.48
N LEU A 134 1.95 5.06 -6.20
CA LEU A 134 1.41 5.77 -5.03
C LEU A 134 1.85 7.24 -4.94
N VAL A 135 3.03 7.59 -5.44
CA VAL A 135 3.54 8.97 -5.46
C VAL A 135 3.05 9.74 -6.69
N SER A 136 2.60 9.06 -7.74
CA SER A 136 2.23 9.71 -8.99
C SER A 136 0.82 10.34 -8.97
N ASP A 137 0.56 11.18 -9.97
CA ASP A 137 -0.78 11.69 -10.28
C ASP A 137 -1.68 10.64 -10.97
N ARG A 138 -1.13 9.44 -11.22
CA ARG A 138 -1.84 8.35 -11.92
C ARG A 138 -2.82 7.59 -11.04
N ILE A 139 -2.78 7.80 -9.72
CA ILE A 139 -3.78 7.23 -8.80
C ILE A 139 -5.17 7.74 -9.22
N SER A 140 -6.08 6.82 -9.53
CA SER A 140 -7.44 7.17 -9.95
C SER A 140 -8.18 8.00 -8.89
N LYS A 141 -9.02 8.95 -9.36
CA LYS A 141 -9.85 9.81 -8.51
C LYS A 141 -10.72 9.04 -7.50
N ALA A 142 -11.13 7.82 -7.83
CA ALA A 142 -11.87 6.93 -6.94
C ALA A 142 -11.10 6.58 -5.66
N VAL A 143 -9.77 6.50 -5.74
CA VAL A 143 -8.86 6.29 -4.60
C VAL A 143 -8.38 7.64 -4.02
N GLN A 144 -8.42 8.73 -4.82
CA GLN A 144 -8.07 10.07 -4.34
C GLN A 144 -9.01 10.63 -3.27
N HIS A 145 -10.24 10.12 -3.14
CA HIS A 145 -11.12 10.51 -2.02
C HIS A 145 -10.50 10.15 -0.66
N ALA A 146 -9.71 9.08 -0.59
CA ALA A 146 -8.91 8.73 0.59
C ALA A 146 -7.57 9.50 0.65
N ARG A 147 -7.14 10.09 -0.46
CA ARG A 147 -5.97 11.00 -0.58
C ARG A 147 -6.30 12.43 -0.12
N GLY A 148 -7.56 12.84 -0.21
CA GLY A 148 -8.04 14.22 -0.08
C GLY A 148 -8.03 14.86 1.30
N ARG A 149 -7.42 14.22 2.32
CA ARG A 149 -7.16 14.83 3.63
C ARG A 149 -5.70 14.68 4.09
N MET A 150 -4.79 14.34 3.18
CA MET A 150 -3.36 14.25 3.44
C MET A 150 -2.64 15.51 2.97
N SER A 151 -2.68 16.56 3.78
CA SER A 151 -1.52 17.44 3.91
C SER A 151 -0.69 16.87 5.05
N LEU A 152 0.07 15.80 4.77
CA LEU A 152 1.13 15.39 5.67
C LEU A 152 2.35 16.23 5.27
N CYS A 153 2.55 17.27 6.07
CA CYS A 153 3.85 17.85 6.42
C CYS A 153 4.66 18.35 5.23
N ASP A 154 4.67 19.68 5.05
CA ASP A 154 5.77 20.39 4.39
C ASP A 154 7.11 19.94 4.99
N ASN A 155 7.77 18.96 4.38
CA ASN A 155 9.14 18.55 4.68
C ASN A 155 10.14 19.58 4.15
N ASN A 156 9.92 20.86 4.51
CA ASN A 156 10.87 21.94 4.23
C ASN A 156 10.97 22.94 5.38
N ARG A 157 11.21 22.46 6.62
CA ARG A 157 11.72 23.27 7.74
C ARG A 157 12.66 22.46 8.63
N LEU A 158 13.79 22.02 8.06
CA LEU A 158 15.00 21.70 8.82
C LEU A 158 16.21 22.31 8.11
N SER A 159 16.21 23.65 8.01
CA SER A 159 17.42 24.42 7.73
C SER A 159 17.26 25.81 8.35
N GLU A 160 17.32 25.89 9.68
CA GLU A 160 17.65 27.12 10.40
C GLU A 160 17.98 26.72 11.84
N VAL A 161 19.22 26.26 12.04
CA VAL A 161 19.87 26.28 13.35
C VAL A 161 20.62 27.63 13.38
N PRO A 162 20.29 28.56 14.30
CA PRO A 162 21.11 29.76 14.47
C PRO A 162 22.37 29.42 15.28
N ASP A 163 23.48 30.02 14.85
CA ASP A 163 24.80 30.00 15.53
C ASP A 163 24.75 30.57 16.96
#